data_AF-A0A938MDU1-F1
#
_entry.id   AF-A0A938MDU1-F1
#
_cell.length_a   1.000
_cell.length_b   1.000
_cell.length_c   1.000
_cell.angle_alpha   90.00
_cell.angle_beta   90.00
_cell.angle_gamma   90.00
#
_symmetry.space_group_name_H-M   'P 1'
#
loop_
_entity.id
_entity.type
_entity.pdbx_description
1 polymer ?
#
loop_
_entity_poly.entity_id
_entity_poly.type
_entity_poly.pdbx_seq_one_letter_code
_entity_poly.pdbx_strand_id
1 'polypeptide(L)'
;MDAYLRAGFPEPFHWLMGGDVGRAALKGTTLQSPEFEARYRAAIEAILAHAKSENWPPIVFQPVDEGFEHRDRFEEMVRCMAIMKKIPGVVVEADGMNGNPAGLEDVMHLIDVFNYHDGPHLKRTVYDGPAWEAFMDRLDREGKTMWFYNIDTTAYHPEIMRFGYGFHLIRCRAKGSFCWAYQWGGKDPYVDPPGRGFNFMFRFPPFGSETGGPSTGWEGTREGVDDYRYYATYQAAADRARKRGDAAALKLIVQTDAALKAALDKIEYSNWRKPGHQGEWTGGERITPDCRRAVVGQYKLPNGWTFDDYDRLRRLLAYAILALQQGGL
;
A
#
# COMPACT_ATOMS: atom_id res chain seq x y z
N MET A 1 3.66 18.41 9.55
CA MET A 1 4.84 17.59 9.90
C MET A 1 4.96 17.37 11.40
N ASP A 2 4.77 18.39 12.24
CA ASP A 2 4.99 18.31 13.70
C ASP A 2 4.28 17.15 14.40
N ALA A 3 3.10 16.74 13.94
CA ALA A 3 2.40 15.58 14.47
C ALA A 3 3.20 14.29 14.29
N TYR A 4 3.82 14.08 13.11
CA TYR A 4 4.69 12.94 12.83
C TYR A 4 5.97 12.98 13.68
N LEU A 5 6.59 14.15 13.80
CA LEU A 5 7.77 14.35 14.64
C LEU A 5 7.49 14.04 16.11
N ARG A 6 6.39 14.56 16.66
CA ARG A 6 5.95 14.27 18.04
C ARG A 6 5.62 12.79 18.24
N ALA A 7 5.11 12.12 17.22
CA ALA A 7 4.84 10.68 17.27
C ALA A 7 6.11 9.83 17.12
N GLY A 8 7.26 10.44 16.81
CA GLY A 8 8.49 9.72 16.53
C GLY A 8 8.38 8.83 15.29
N PHE A 9 7.56 9.21 14.31
CA PHE A 9 7.33 8.43 13.09
C PHE A 9 8.62 8.35 12.26
N PRO A 10 9.25 7.17 12.09
CA PRO A 10 10.56 7.06 11.47
C PRO A 10 10.49 6.79 9.95
N GLU A 11 9.32 6.40 9.45
CA GLU A 11 9.14 5.94 8.09
C GLU A 11 9.01 7.11 7.11
N PRO A 12 9.29 6.89 5.81
CA PRO A 12 9.17 7.94 4.82
C PRO A 12 7.74 8.47 4.72
N PHE A 13 7.61 9.77 4.51
CA PHE A 13 6.33 10.35 4.15
C PHE A 13 6.20 10.47 2.63
N HIS A 14 5.02 10.12 2.13
CA HIS A 14 4.68 10.23 0.71
C HIS A 14 4.08 11.60 0.42
N TRP A 15 4.59 12.29 -0.61
CA TRP A 15 4.13 13.62 -1.01
C TRP A 15 3.73 13.64 -2.48
N LEU A 16 2.42 13.70 -2.74
CA LEU A 16 1.85 14.02 -4.04
C LEU A 16 1.97 15.52 -4.37
N MET A 17 2.86 15.86 -5.28
CA MET A 17 3.32 17.22 -5.55
C MET A 17 2.59 17.95 -6.70
N GLY A 18 1.77 17.23 -7.48
CA GLY A 18 1.14 17.83 -8.66
C GLY A 18 0.25 19.03 -8.29
N GLY A 19 -0.45 18.92 -7.16
CA GLY A 19 -1.37 19.94 -6.68
C GLY A 19 -0.70 21.22 -6.13
N ASP A 20 0.56 21.17 -5.73
CA ASP A 20 1.25 22.30 -5.08
C ASP A 20 2.50 22.69 -5.87
N VAL A 21 3.59 21.93 -5.78
CA VAL A 21 4.89 22.23 -6.39
C VAL A 21 4.78 22.27 -7.91
N GLY A 22 4.10 21.29 -8.52
CA GLY A 22 3.90 21.22 -9.97
C GLY A 22 3.16 22.45 -10.51
N ARG A 23 1.97 22.73 -9.95
CA ARG A 23 1.17 23.91 -10.32
C ARG A 23 1.89 25.24 -10.06
N ALA A 24 2.61 25.37 -8.95
CA ALA A 24 3.37 26.58 -8.64
C ALA A 24 4.50 26.82 -9.65
N ALA A 25 5.26 25.77 -9.99
CA ALA A 25 6.35 25.86 -10.96
C ALA A 25 5.85 26.19 -12.37
N LEU A 26 4.69 25.66 -12.78
CA LEU A 26 4.07 25.91 -14.09
C LEU A 26 3.51 27.32 -14.27
N LYS A 27 3.33 28.11 -13.19
CA LYS A 27 2.65 29.41 -13.27
C LYS A 27 3.36 30.39 -14.21
N GLY A 28 2.72 30.71 -15.33
CA GLY A 28 3.26 31.65 -16.33
C GLY A 28 4.39 31.09 -17.18
N THR A 29 4.55 29.77 -17.22
CA THR A 29 5.55 29.08 -18.04
C THR A 29 4.97 27.80 -18.64
N THR A 30 5.79 26.97 -19.31
CA THR A 30 5.35 25.68 -19.87
C THR A 30 6.18 24.52 -19.32
N LEU A 31 5.60 23.31 -19.32
CA LEU A 31 6.23 22.07 -18.83
C LEU A 31 7.61 21.80 -19.47
N GLN A 32 7.77 22.17 -20.74
CA GLN A 32 9.01 21.94 -21.50
C GLN A 32 10.02 23.09 -21.36
N SER A 33 9.67 24.18 -20.69
CA SER A 33 10.57 25.33 -20.55
C SER A 33 11.73 25.04 -19.58
N PRO A 34 12.91 25.66 -19.80
CA PRO A 34 13.99 25.68 -18.80
C PRO A 34 13.57 26.34 -17.48
N GLU A 35 12.67 27.32 -17.55
CA GLU A 35 12.18 28.05 -16.37
C GLU A 35 11.34 27.15 -15.45
N PHE A 36 10.46 26.31 -16.01
CA PHE A 36 9.75 25.30 -15.24
C PHE A 36 10.72 24.36 -14.52
N GLU A 37 11.72 23.83 -15.23
CA GLU A 37 12.72 22.93 -14.65
C GLU A 37 13.48 23.60 -13.50
N ALA A 38 13.92 24.85 -13.67
CA ALA A 38 14.60 25.60 -12.64
C ALA A 38 13.72 25.81 -11.39
N ARG A 39 12.45 26.21 -11.57
CA ARG A 39 11.51 26.46 -10.47
C ARG A 39 11.14 25.17 -9.73
N TYR A 40 10.82 24.12 -10.48
CA TYR A 40 10.45 22.82 -9.93
C TYR A 40 11.60 22.21 -9.12
N ARG A 41 12.82 22.23 -9.69
CA ARG A 41 14.04 21.80 -9.00
C ARG A 41 14.30 22.60 -7.72
N ALA A 42 14.27 23.94 -7.81
CA ALA A 42 14.55 24.81 -6.68
C ALA A 42 13.57 24.59 -5.52
N ALA A 43 12.30 24.33 -5.81
CA ALA A 43 11.30 24.01 -4.80
C ALA A 43 11.62 22.70 -4.07
N ILE A 44 11.97 21.63 -4.80
CA ILE A 44 12.33 20.33 -4.20
C ILE A 44 13.61 20.45 -3.37
N GLU A 45 14.64 21.13 -3.88
CA GLU A 45 15.88 21.35 -3.14
C GLU A 45 15.65 22.16 -1.85
N ALA A 46 14.77 23.17 -1.89
CA ALA A 46 14.38 23.92 -0.71
C ALA A 46 13.60 23.08 0.30
N ILE A 47 12.68 22.22 -0.16
CA ILE A 47 11.95 21.27 0.69
C ILE A 47 12.93 20.31 1.37
N LEU A 48 13.87 19.73 0.63
CA LEU A 48 14.87 18.82 1.19
C LEU A 48 15.80 19.50 2.20
N ALA A 49 16.24 20.73 1.92
CA ALA A 49 17.05 21.51 2.84
C ALA A 49 16.30 21.80 4.15
N HIS A 50 15.03 22.17 4.05
CA HIS A 50 14.17 22.40 5.21
C HIS A 50 13.88 21.10 5.98
N ALA A 51 13.52 20.02 5.28
CA ALA A 51 13.31 18.72 5.87
C ALA A 51 14.54 18.25 6.68
N LYS A 52 15.75 18.49 6.14
CA LYS A 52 16.99 18.22 6.87
C LYS A 52 17.18 19.12 8.10
N SER A 53 16.89 20.43 8.01
CA SER A 53 17.06 21.34 9.15
C SER A 53 16.10 21.00 10.30
N GLU A 54 14.90 20.54 9.96
CA GLU A 54 13.84 20.21 10.90
C GLU A 54 13.80 18.73 11.30
N ASN A 55 14.78 17.93 10.86
CA ASN A 55 14.85 16.49 11.09
C ASN A 55 13.56 15.75 10.69
N TRP A 56 12.98 16.11 9.56
CA TRP A 56 11.83 15.41 9.01
C TRP A 56 12.21 13.97 8.64
N PRO A 57 11.24 13.04 8.70
CA PRO A 57 11.42 11.72 8.10
C PRO A 57 11.75 11.83 6.61
N PRO A 58 12.34 10.78 6.01
CA PRO A 58 12.62 10.76 4.58
C PRO A 58 11.37 11.08 3.74
N ILE A 59 11.57 11.64 2.55
CA ILE A 59 10.46 12.00 1.65
C ILE A 59 10.49 11.10 0.44
N VAL A 60 9.33 10.52 0.12
CA VAL A 60 9.06 9.86 -1.15
C VAL A 60 8.15 10.78 -1.95
N PHE A 61 8.61 11.21 -3.11
CA PHE A 61 7.93 12.22 -3.89
C PHE A 61 7.20 11.60 -5.08
N GLN A 62 5.91 11.90 -5.19
CA GLN A 62 5.08 11.58 -6.35
C GLN A 62 4.82 12.85 -7.15
N PRO A 63 5.32 12.99 -8.38
CA PRO A 63 5.16 14.22 -9.14
C PRO A 63 3.72 14.44 -9.61
N VAL A 64 3.02 13.37 -10.03
CA VAL A 64 1.70 13.43 -10.65
C VAL A 64 0.86 12.25 -10.19
N ASP A 65 -0.41 12.50 -9.92
CA ASP A 65 -1.42 11.52 -9.49
C ASP A 65 -1.90 10.66 -10.66
N GLU A 66 -1.81 9.34 -10.53
CA GLU A 66 -2.21 8.35 -11.52
C GLU A 66 -1.63 8.64 -12.92
N GLY A 67 -0.33 8.96 -12.97
CA GLY A 67 0.34 9.38 -14.20
C GLY A 67 0.28 8.34 -15.32
N PHE A 68 0.23 7.05 -14.98
CA PHE A 68 0.09 5.96 -15.94
C PHE A 68 -1.35 5.74 -16.44
N GLU A 69 -2.36 6.34 -15.79
CA GLU A 69 -3.78 6.13 -16.13
C GLU A 69 -4.30 7.16 -17.14
N HIS A 70 -3.57 8.26 -17.33
CA HIS A 70 -3.97 9.37 -18.19
C HIS A 70 -2.80 9.82 -19.06
N ARG A 71 -3.00 9.85 -20.39
CA ARG A 71 -1.93 10.13 -21.35
C ARG A 71 -1.24 11.49 -21.12
N ASP A 72 -2.03 12.53 -20.88
CA ASP A 72 -1.54 13.88 -20.60
C ASP A 72 -0.74 13.93 -19.29
N ARG A 73 -1.19 13.21 -18.26
CA ARG A 73 -0.46 13.09 -16.99
C ARG A 73 0.82 12.27 -17.13
N PHE A 74 0.86 11.30 -18.03
CA PHE A 74 2.06 10.48 -18.25
C PHE A 74 3.22 11.36 -18.72
N GLU A 75 3.02 12.20 -19.73
CA GLU A 75 4.07 13.09 -20.25
C GLU A 75 4.59 14.07 -19.17
N GLU A 76 3.68 14.62 -18.37
CA GLU A 76 4.02 15.46 -17.22
C GLU A 76 4.84 14.70 -16.17
N MET A 77 4.38 13.51 -15.79
CA MET A 77 5.05 12.64 -14.83
C MET A 77 6.48 12.32 -15.30
N VAL A 78 6.67 11.87 -16.54
CA VAL A 78 8.01 11.56 -17.09
C VAL A 78 8.93 12.78 -17.01
N ARG A 79 8.44 13.94 -17.43
CA ARG A 79 9.23 15.19 -17.40
C ARG A 79 9.64 15.54 -15.97
N CYS A 80 8.72 15.48 -15.02
CA CYS A 80 8.97 15.80 -13.62
C CYS A 80 9.94 14.80 -12.97
N MET A 81 9.76 13.49 -13.19
CA MET A 81 10.67 12.46 -12.67
C MET A 81 12.09 12.64 -13.24
N ALA A 82 12.23 12.94 -14.54
CA ALA A 82 13.53 13.19 -15.15
C ALA A 82 14.26 14.40 -14.54
N ILE A 83 13.54 15.43 -14.11
CA ILE A 83 14.12 16.55 -13.36
C ILE A 83 14.53 16.09 -11.95
N MET A 84 13.67 15.35 -11.27
CA MET A 84 13.91 14.84 -9.92
C MET A 84 15.15 13.95 -9.83
N LYS A 85 15.39 13.08 -10.81
CA LYS A 85 16.58 12.22 -10.83
C LYS A 85 17.90 12.97 -11.03
N LYS A 86 17.87 14.26 -11.38
CA LYS A 86 19.06 15.14 -11.38
C LYS A 86 19.38 15.69 -9.99
N ILE A 87 18.52 15.49 -8.99
CA ILE A 87 18.67 16.00 -7.63
C ILE A 87 19.15 14.85 -6.74
N PRO A 88 20.37 14.93 -6.15
CA PRO A 88 20.89 13.87 -5.30
C PRO A 88 19.99 13.58 -4.09
N GLY A 89 19.72 12.31 -3.83
CA GLY A 89 18.96 11.85 -2.66
C GLY A 89 17.43 11.90 -2.80
N VAL A 90 16.90 12.33 -3.96
CA VAL A 90 15.45 12.25 -4.21
C VAL A 90 15.02 10.81 -4.49
N VAL A 91 14.00 10.38 -3.75
CA VAL A 91 13.28 9.12 -3.96
C VAL A 91 11.97 9.43 -4.68
N VAL A 92 11.78 8.80 -5.83
CA VAL A 92 10.63 9.01 -6.71
C VAL A 92 9.66 7.84 -6.60
N GLU A 93 8.39 8.16 -6.41
CA GLU A 93 7.28 7.21 -6.53
C GLU A 93 6.42 7.51 -7.75
N ALA A 94 5.83 6.45 -8.30
CA ALA A 94 4.81 6.55 -9.32
C ALA A 94 3.77 5.44 -9.13
N ASP A 95 2.54 5.72 -9.57
CA ASP A 95 1.37 4.88 -9.36
C ASP A 95 0.60 4.56 -10.65
N GLY A 96 -0.28 3.57 -10.57
CA GLY A 96 -1.26 3.28 -11.64
C GLY A 96 -0.69 2.62 -12.89
N MET A 97 0.47 1.96 -12.81
CA MET A 97 1.15 1.38 -13.99
C MET A 97 0.31 0.36 -14.76
N ASN A 98 -0.69 -0.23 -14.10
CA ASN A 98 -1.72 -1.06 -14.72
C ASN A 98 -2.41 -0.42 -15.93
N GLY A 99 -2.54 0.91 -15.92
CA GLY A 99 -3.16 1.71 -16.98
C GLY A 99 -2.31 1.85 -18.25
N ASN A 100 -0.98 1.86 -18.11
CA ASN A 100 -0.05 1.92 -19.24
C ASN A 100 1.20 1.04 -19.01
N PRO A 101 1.08 -0.31 -19.09
CA PRO A 101 2.20 -1.21 -18.86
C PRO A 101 3.31 -1.07 -19.90
N ALA A 102 2.98 -0.64 -21.13
CA ALA A 102 3.97 -0.44 -22.19
C ALA A 102 4.89 0.75 -21.88
N GLY A 103 4.34 1.85 -21.37
CA GLY A 103 5.13 3.02 -20.96
C GLY A 103 5.99 2.78 -19.73
N LEU A 104 5.70 1.75 -18.92
CA LEU A 104 6.48 1.43 -17.72
C LEU A 104 7.95 1.15 -18.04
N GLU A 105 8.19 0.36 -19.09
CA GLU A 105 9.56 -0.04 -19.47
C GLU A 105 10.44 1.17 -19.81
N ASP A 106 9.85 2.19 -20.45
CA ASP A 106 10.58 3.40 -20.87
C ASP A 106 11.02 4.26 -19.67
N VAL A 107 10.30 4.20 -18.54
CA VAL A 107 10.47 5.12 -17.42
C VAL A 107 10.86 4.45 -16.12
N MET A 108 10.98 3.12 -16.11
CA MET A 108 11.27 2.33 -14.91
C MET A 108 12.55 2.77 -14.19
N HIS A 109 13.55 3.22 -14.94
CA HIS A 109 14.82 3.75 -14.43
C HIS A 109 14.66 5.07 -13.64
N LEU A 110 13.53 5.77 -13.79
CA LEU A 110 13.21 7.00 -13.06
C LEU A 110 12.43 6.76 -11.77
N ILE A 111 11.95 5.54 -11.53
CA ILE A 111 11.07 5.20 -10.41
C ILE A 111 11.86 4.42 -9.35
N ASP A 112 11.82 4.85 -8.09
CA ASP A 112 12.45 4.15 -6.98
C ASP A 112 11.43 3.31 -6.19
N VAL A 113 10.20 3.81 -6.08
CA VAL A 113 9.07 3.19 -5.39
C VAL A 113 7.90 3.00 -6.36
N PHE A 114 7.44 1.77 -6.50
CA PHE A 114 6.35 1.37 -7.37
C PHE A 114 5.10 1.22 -6.55
N ASN A 115 3.97 1.74 -7.02
CA ASN A 115 2.73 1.71 -6.26
C ASN A 115 1.55 1.23 -7.11
N TYR A 116 1.05 0.03 -6.79
CA TYR A 116 -0.05 -0.60 -7.51
C TYR A 116 -1.37 -0.43 -6.73
N HIS A 117 -2.50 -0.21 -7.40
CA HIS A 117 -3.82 -0.16 -6.73
C HIS A 117 -4.71 -1.36 -6.98
N ASP A 118 -4.55 -2.03 -8.11
CA ASP A 118 -5.41 -3.16 -8.52
C ASP A 118 -4.95 -4.50 -7.92
N GLY A 119 -3.88 -4.53 -7.12
CA GLY A 119 -3.20 -5.76 -6.67
C GLY A 119 -2.05 -6.19 -7.57
N PRO A 120 -1.58 -7.46 -7.51
CA PRO A 120 -0.36 -7.91 -8.18
C PRO A 120 -0.60 -8.22 -9.67
N HIS A 121 -1.24 -7.30 -10.37
CA HIS A 121 -1.52 -7.41 -11.80
C HIS A 121 -0.55 -6.50 -12.54
N LEU A 122 0.21 -7.00 -13.52
CA LEU A 122 1.04 -6.13 -14.37
C LEU A 122 0.23 -5.45 -15.48
N LYS A 123 -0.96 -5.98 -15.75
CA LYS A 123 -1.95 -5.45 -16.68
C LYS A 123 -3.31 -5.60 -16.02
N ARG A 124 -4.15 -4.57 -16.11
CA ARG A 124 -5.49 -4.57 -15.48
C ARG A 124 -6.24 -5.89 -15.66
N THR A 125 -6.81 -6.35 -14.55
CA THR A 125 -7.70 -7.52 -14.45
C THR A 125 -7.12 -8.85 -14.94
N VAL A 126 -5.81 -8.93 -15.22
CA VAL A 126 -5.13 -10.16 -15.63
C VAL A 126 -4.09 -10.47 -14.58
N TYR A 127 -4.33 -11.53 -13.80
CA TYR A 127 -3.32 -12.04 -12.87
C TYR A 127 -2.46 -13.10 -13.56
N ASP A 128 -1.15 -12.86 -13.56
CA ASP A 128 -0.13 -13.81 -13.99
C ASP A 128 0.92 -13.89 -12.88
N GLY A 129 0.79 -14.93 -12.05
CA GLY A 129 1.66 -15.14 -10.89
C GLY A 129 3.15 -15.25 -11.27
N PRO A 130 3.53 -16.12 -12.22
CA PRO A 130 4.90 -16.18 -12.72
C PRO A 130 5.45 -14.84 -13.24
N ALA A 131 4.65 -14.08 -14.00
CA ALA A 131 5.08 -12.77 -14.48
C ALA A 131 5.27 -11.77 -13.32
N TRP A 132 4.39 -11.79 -12.32
CA TRP A 132 4.53 -10.97 -11.11
C TRP A 132 5.82 -11.31 -10.34
N GLU A 133 6.13 -12.60 -10.14
CA GLU A 133 7.39 -12.99 -9.48
C GLU A 133 8.62 -12.53 -10.26
N ALA A 134 8.62 -12.70 -11.59
CA ALA A 134 9.71 -12.22 -12.43
C ALA A 134 9.88 -10.70 -12.36
N PHE A 135 8.78 -9.95 -12.25
CA PHE A 135 8.80 -8.52 -12.05
C PHE A 135 9.38 -8.14 -10.67
N MET A 136 8.95 -8.81 -9.59
CA MET A 136 9.52 -8.59 -8.26
C MET A 136 11.01 -8.92 -8.17
N ASP A 137 11.47 -9.99 -8.84
CA ASP A 137 12.90 -10.31 -8.92
C ASP A 137 13.72 -9.25 -9.67
N ARG A 138 13.11 -8.60 -10.66
CA ARG A 138 13.72 -7.44 -11.33
C ARG A 138 13.80 -6.25 -10.39
N LEU A 139 12.72 -5.92 -9.68
CA LEU A 139 12.72 -4.81 -8.71
C LEU A 139 13.80 -5.00 -7.65
N ASP A 140 13.91 -6.19 -7.08
CA ASP A 140 14.93 -6.50 -6.07
C ASP A 140 16.36 -6.34 -6.62
N ARG A 141 16.61 -6.79 -7.85
CA ARG A 141 17.92 -6.65 -8.52
C ARG A 141 18.28 -5.18 -8.78
N GLU A 142 17.28 -4.37 -9.08
CA GLU A 142 17.44 -2.94 -9.36
C GLU A 142 17.36 -2.08 -8.08
N GLY A 143 17.19 -2.70 -6.89
CA GLY A 143 17.10 -2.00 -5.61
C GLY A 143 15.84 -1.15 -5.45
N LYS A 144 14.76 -1.52 -6.13
CA LYS A 144 13.47 -0.80 -6.18
C LYS A 144 12.49 -1.37 -5.15
N THR A 145 11.54 -0.54 -4.69
CA THR A 145 10.56 -0.92 -3.67
C THR A 145 9.16 -1.02 -4.27
N MET A 146 8.35 -1.99 -3.81
CA MET A 146 6.93 -2.12 -4.16
C MET A 146 6.04 -1.75 -2.98
N TRP A 147 5.03 -0.92 -3.23
CA TRP A 147 3.93 -0.54 -2.35
C TRP A 147 2.58 -0.81 -3.03
N PHE A 148 1.52 -0.78 -2.23
CA PHE A 148 0.16 -0.76 -2.73
C PHE A 148 -0.63 0.43 -2.20
N TYR A 149 -1.52 0.99 -2.99
CA TYR A 149 -2.44 2.02 -2.53
C TYR A 149 -3.88 1.65 -2.80
N ASN A 150 -4.80 2.15 -1.97
CA ASN A 150 -6.25 2.03 -2.20
C ASN A 150 -6.78 0.58 -2.29
N ILE A 151 -6.17 -0.37 -1.58
CA ILE A 151 -6.67 -1.77 -1.51
C ILE A 151 -8.16 -1.81 -1.15
N ASP A 152 -8.56 -1.02 -0.16
CA ASP A 152 -9.95 -0.66 0.10
C ASP A 152 -10.01 0.77 0.61
N THR A 153 -10.85 1.59 -0.04
CA THR A 153 -11.01 3.02 0.23
C THR A 153 -12.23 3.34 1.07
N THR A 154 -13.08 2.35 1.31
CA THR A 154 -14.35 2.50 2.01
C THR A 154 -14.18 2.48 3.52
N ALA A 155 -13.08 1.88 3.99
CA ALA A 155 -12.71 1.78 5.39
C ALA A 155 -13.70 1.01 6.28
N TYR A 156 -14.63 0.21 5.74
CA TYR A 156 -15.56 -0.60 6.55
C TYR A 156 -15.53 -2.12 6.28
N HIS A 157 -14.66 -2.59 5.36
CA HIS A 157 -14.46 -4.02 5.09
C HIS A 157 -13.23 -4.57 5.87
N PRO A 158 -13.39 -5.07 7.11
CA PRO A 158 -12.27 -5.47 7.96
C PRO A 158 -11.38 -6.55 7.34
N GLU A 159 -11.96 -7.55 6.66
CA GLU A 159 -11.17 -8.63 6.06
C GLU A 159 -10.23 -8.11 4.96
N ILE A 160 -10.75 -7.29 4.04
CA ILE A 160 -9.94 -6.73 2.95
C ILE A 160 -8.80 -5.90 3.53
N MET A 161 -9.08 -5.10 4.55
CA MET A 161 -8.07 -4.27 5.20
C MET A 161 -7.01 -5.12 5.92
N ARG A 162 -7.41 -6.17 6.64
CA ARG A 162 -6.46 -7.10 7.28
C ARG A 162 -5.60 -7.82 6.25
N PHE A 163 -6.22 -8.32 5.18
CA PHE A 163 -5.50 -8.98 4.10
C PHE A 163 -4.52 -8.02 3.43
N GLY A 164 -5.00 -6.85 3.00
CA GLY A 164 -4.28 -5.83 2.25
C GLY A 164 -3.05 -5.28 2.95
N TYR A 165 -3.14 -5.05 4.26
CA TYR A 165 -2.04 -4.52 5.07
C TYR A 165 -1.20 -5.61 5.75
N GLY A 166 -1.56 -6.89 5.57
CA GLY A 166 -0.89 -8.04 6.15
C GLY A 166 -0.37 -9.01 5.09
N PHE A 167 -1.03 -10.16 4.95
CA PHE A 167 -0.54 -11.26 4.09
C PHE A 167 -0.50 -10.93 2.59
N HIS A 168 -1.27 -9.94 2.12
CA HIS A 168 -1.12 -9.42 0.76
C HIS A 168 0.29 -8.87 0.53
N LEU A 169 0.77 -8.01 1.43
CA LEU A 169 2.12 -7.43 1.32
C LEU A 169 3.20 -8.50 1.40
N ILE A 170 3.01 -9.50 2.26
CA ILE A 170 3.92 -10.64 2.37
C ILE A 170 3.97 -11.41 1.04
N ARG A 171 2.80 -11.79 0.50
CA ARG A 171 2.70 -12.53 -0.76
C ARG A 171 3.30 -11.77 -1.93
N CYS A 172 3.10 -10.47 -1.98
CA CYS A 172 3.52 -9.63 -3.09
C CYS A 172 4.93 -9.04 -2.91
N ARG A 173 5.65 -9.39 -1.82
CA ARG A 173 6.96 -8.84 -1.46
C ARG A 173 6.96 -7.31 -1.33
N ALA A 174 5.80 -6.72 -1.03
CA ALA A 174 5.65 -5.29 -0.84
C ALA A 174 6.11 -4.85 0.57
N LYS A 175 6.52 -3.59 0.66
CA LYS A 175 7.07 -2.98 1.88
C LYS A 175 6.12 -1.98 2.54
N GLY A 176 5.01 -1.66 1.90
CA GLY A 176 4.08 -0.68 2.42
C GLY A 176 2.75 -0.71 1.71
N SER A 177 1.75 -0.16 2.39
CA SER A 177 0.50 0.24 1.76
C SER A 177 -0.05 1.49 2.41
N PHE A 178 -0.76 2.30 1.63
CA PHE A 178 -1.46 3.47 2.13
C PHE A 178 -2.80 3.67 1.42
N CYS A 179 -3.62 4.58 1.95
CA CYS A 179 -4.81 5.06 1.27
C CYS A 179 -4.62 6.56 1.03
N TRP A 180 -5.09 7.06 -0.11
CA TRP A 180 -4.94 8.46 -0.48
C TRP A 180 -5.59 9.44 0.53
N ALA A 181 -6.58 8.95 1.29
CA ALA A 181 -7.27 9.71 2.34
C ALA A 181 -7.40 8.89 3.63
N TYR A 182 -7.08 9.53 4.77
CA TYR A 182 -7.32 8.98 6.11
C TYR A 182 -8.70 9.37 6.65
N GLN A 183 -9.09 10.63 6.44
CA GLN A 183 -10.36 11.22 6.83
C GLN A 183 -10.79 12.21 5.75
N TRP A 184 -11.73 11.82 4.90
CA TRP A 184 -12.27 12.69 3.87
C TRP A 184 -13.71 12.34 3.53
N GLY A 185 -14.58 13.34 3.59
CA GLY A 185 -16.01 13.15 3.41
C GLY A 185 -16.78 14.44 3.31
N GLY A 186 -18.10 14.32 3.39
CA GLY A 186 -19.02 15.45 3.37
C GLY A 186 -19.01 16.29 4.65
N LYS A 187 -19.98 17.21 4.76
CA LYS A 187 -20.20 18.03 5.96
C LYS A 187 -20.55 17.19 7.19
N ASP A 188 -21.32 16.12 6.96
CA ASP A 188 -21.61 15.10 7.95
C ASP A 188 -20.74 13.87 7.62
N PRO A 189 -19.79 13.49 8.49
CA PRO A 189 -18.90 12.37 8.25
C PRO A 189 -19.61 11.00 8.35
N TYR A 190 -20.81 10.94 8.92
CA TYR A 190 -21.60 9.72 9.10
C TYR A 190 -22.66 9.50 8.01
N VAL A 191 -22.81 10.48 7.11
CA VAL A 191 -23.76 10.39 5.99
C VAL A 191 -23.01 10.48 4.69
N ASP A 192 -23.29 9.53 3.79
CA ASP A 192 -22.67 9.52 2.48
C ASP A 192 -23.06 10.76 1.68
N PRO A 193 -22.08 11.44 1.06
CA PRO A 193 -22.37 12.62 0.26
C PRO A 193 -23.19 12.21 -0.96
N PRO A 194 -24.21 13.02 -1.34
CA PRO A 194 -25.01 12.75 -2.52
C PRO A 194 -24.13 12.52 -3.75
N GLY A 195 -24.37 11.41 -4.47
CA GLY A 195 -23.67 11.09 -5.72
C GLY A 195 -22.33 10.37 -5.60
N ARG A 196 -21.78 10.17 -4.38
CA ARG A 196 -20.52 9.41 -4.19
C ARG A 196 -20.72 8.06 -3.51
N GLY A 197 -21.73 7.95 -2.65
CA GLY A 197 -22.14 6.69 -2.02
C GLY A 197 -21.20 6.14 -0.95
N PHE A 198 -20.17 6.87 -0.53
CA PHE A 198 -19.34 6.56 0.65
C PHE A 198 -18.49 7.76 1.12
N ASN A 199 -18.12 7.77 2.40
CA ASN A 199 -17.07 8.61 3.00
C ASN A 199 -15.78 7.80 3.22
N PHE A 200 -14.61 8.44 3.10
CA PHE A 200 -13.29 7.83 3.33
C PHE A 200 -12.90 8.10 4.78
N MET A 201 -13.47 7.32 5.71
CA MET A 201 -13.32 7.55 7.15
C MET A 201 -12.73 6.32 7.83
N PHE A 202 -11.40 6.27 7.95
CA PHE A 202 -10.73 5.26 8.79
C PHE A 202 -10.92 5.54 10.27
N ARG A 203 -11.13 6.81 10.63
CA ARG A 203 -11.51 7.21 11.97
C ARG A 203 -12.57 8.30 11.86
N PHE A 204 -13.71 8.09 12.49
CA PHE A 204 -14.76 9.09 12.53
C PHE A 204 -14.46 10.12 13.62
N PRO A 205 -14.58 11.43 13.33
CA PRO A 205 -14.54 12.45 14.37
C PRO A 205 -15.87 12.43 15.18
N PRO A 206 -15.88 12.98 16.40
CA PRO A 206 -17.13 13.28 17.08
C PRO A 206 -18.00 14.22 16.24
N PHE A 207 -19.29 13.92 16.09
CA PHE A 207 -20.23 14.76 15.32
C PHE A 207 -21.66 14.55 15.82
N GLY A 208 -22.37 15.64 16.14
CA GLY A 208 -23.71 15.56 16.72
C GLY A 208 -23.70 14.76 18.03
N SER A 209 -24.47 13.67 18.09
CA SER A 209 -24.50 12.73 19.23
C SER A 209 -23.47 11.60 19.12
N GLU A 210 -22.79 11.46 17.99
CA GLU A 210 -21.81 10.39 17.78
C GLU A 210 -20.47 10.74 18.41
N THR A 211 -19.92 9.78 19.17
CA THR A 211 -18.66 9.96 19.91
C THR A 211 -17.41 9.88 19.03
N GLY A 212 -17.53 9.45 17.77
CA GLY A 212 -16.37 9.14 16.94
C GLY A 212 -15.75 7.79 17.28
N GLY A 213 -14.73 7.41 16.52
CA GLY A 213 -14.04 6.15 16.74
C GLY A 213 -13.41 5.57 15.49
N PRO A 214 -12.61 4.50 15.63
CA PRO A 214 -12.08 3.78 14.49
C PRO A 214 -13.22 3.11 13.71
N SER A 215 -13.08 3.05 12.38
CA SER A 215 -13.94 2.23 11.56
C SER A 215 -13.61 0.74 11.71
N THR A 216 -14.52 -0.13 11.29
CA THR A 216 -14.25 -1.59 11.25
C THR A 216 -13.08 -1.91 10.32
N GLY A 217 -12.96 -1.21 9.20
CA GLY A 217 -11.81 -1.36 8.29
C GLY A 217 -10.50 -0.93 8.93
N TRP A 218 -10.48 0.12 9.77
CA TRP A 218 -9.27 0.52 10.48
C TRP A 218 -8.80 -0.51 11.50
N GLU A 219 -9.73 -1.16 12.22
CA GLU A 219 -9.35 -2.29 13.08
C GLU A 219 -8.82 -3.48 12.26
N GLY A 220 -9.39 -3.74 11.08
CA GLY A 220 -8.83 -4.67 10.11
C GLY A 220 -7.41 -4.30 9.68
N THR A 221 -7.14 -3.03 9.36
CA THR A 221 -5.78 -2.53 9.07
C THR A 221 -4.82 -2.83 10.21
N ARG A 222 -5.22 -2.54 11.45
CA ARG A 222 -4.37 -2.78 12.64
C ARG A 222 -4.02 -4.25 12.76
N GLU A 223 -4.98 -5.16 12.58
CA GLU A 223 -4.72 -6.59 12.56
C GLU A 223 -3.77 -7.02 11.42
N GLY A 224 -3.95 -6.47 10.22
CA GLY A 224 -3.08 -6.76 9.08
C GLY A 224 -1.65 -6.28 9.30
N VAL A 225 -1.48 -5.07 9.85
CA VAL A 225 -0.16 -4.55 10.25
C VAL A 225 0.49 -5.46 11.29
N ASP A 226 -0.28 -5.99 12.24
CA ASP A 226 0.25 -6.96 13.19
C ASP A 226 0.66 -8.27 12.51
N ASP A 227 -0.14 -8.81 11.56
CA ASP A 227 0.27 -9.97 10.74
C ASP A 227 1.64 -9.74 10.05
N TYR A 228 1.83 -8.55 9.46
CA TYR A 228 3.10 -8.18 8.84
C TYR A 228 4.24 -8.05 9.86
N ARG A 229 3.98 -7.50 11.05
CA ARG A 229 4.97 -7.42 12.14
C ARG A 229 5.40 -8.79 12.65
N TYR A 230 4.49 -9.75 12.75
CA TYR A 230 4.84 -11.14 13.08
C TYR A 230 5.78 -11.71 12.02
N TYR A 231 5.49 -11.50 10.73
CA TYR A 231 6.36 -11.95 9.65
C TYR A 231 7.76 -11.30 9.72
N ALA A 232 7.83 -9.97 9.85
CA ALA A 232 9.10 -9.25 9.97
C ALA A 232 9.91 -9.70 11.20
N THR A 233 9.24 -9.92 12.33
CA THR A 233 9.87 -10.41 13.56
C THR A 233 10.41 -11.83 13.39
N TYR A 234 9.65 -12.70 12.71
CA TYR A 234 10.09 -14.03 12.34
C TYR A 234 11.33 -13.98 11.43
N GLN A 235 11.33 -13.17 10.38
CA GLN A 235 12.49 -13.03 9.49
C GLN A 235 13.74 -12.60 10.26
N ALA A 236 13.63 -11.59 11.14
CA ALA A 236 14.75 -11.13 11.96
C ALA A 236 15.25 -12.22 12.94
N ALA A 237 14.35 -13.02 13.51
CA ALA A 237 14.71 -14.14 14.38
C ALA A 237 15.41 -15.26 13.58
N ALA A 238 14.90 -15.59 12.39
CA ALA A 238 15.47 -16.57 11.48
C ALA A 238 16.88 -16.17 11.04
N ASP A 239 17.10 -14.90 10.68
CA ASP A 239 18.42 -14.40 10.29
C ASP A 239 19.44 -14.46 11.43
N ARG A 240 19.03 -14.13 12.66
CA ARG A 240 19.89 -14.32 13.83
C ARG A 240 20.22 -15.79 14.05
N ALA A 241 19.26 -16.70 13.89
CA ALA A 241 19.49 -18.14 14.03
C ALA A 241 20.40 -18.70 12.94
N ARG A 242 20.23 -18.28 11.67
CA ARG A 242 21.13 -18.63 10.56
C ARG A 242 22.57 -18.25 10.86
N LYS A 243 22.79 -17.05 11.40
CA LYS A 243 24.13 -16.57 11.81
C LYS A 243 24.76 -17.38 12.95
N ARG A 244 23.94 -17.99 13.83
CA ARG A 244 24.43 -18.88 14.90
C ARG A 244 24.77 -20.28 14.41
N GLY A 245 24.18 -20.73 13.29
CA GLY A 245 24.44 -22.05 12.71
C GLY A 245 23.82 -23.24 13.46
N ASP A 246 22.79 -23.02 14.29
CA ASP A 246 22.10 -24.09 15.00
C ASP A 246 21.25 -24.95 14.05
N ALA A 247 21.57 -26.24 13.93
CA ALA A 247 20.91 -27.16 13.03
C ALA A 247 19.40 -27.34 13.30
N ALA A 248 18.98 -27.31 14.58
CA ALA A 248 17.57 -27.44 14.93
C ALA A 248 16.78 -26.21 14.48
N ALA A 249 17.33 -25.02 14.76
CA ALA A 249 16.76 -23.75 14.31
C ALA A 249 16.70 -23.65 12.79
N LEU A 250 17.75 -24.07 12.07
CA LEU A 250 17.79 -24.08 10.61
C LEU A 250 16.70 -25.00 10.03
N LYS A 251 16.49 -26.18 10.63
CA LYS A 251 15.41 -27.09 10.21
C LYS A 251 14.03 -26.46 10.41
N LEU A 252 13.80 -25.82 11.56
CA LEU A 252 12.53 -25.14 11.84
C LEU A 252 12.27 -24.00 10.85
N ILE A 253 13.30 -23.23 10.48
CA ILE A 253 13.20 -22.17 9.48
C ILE A 253 12.75 -22.74 8.13
N VAL A 254 13.39 -23.80 7.65
CA VAL A 254 13.02 -24.45 6.38
C VAL A 254 11.56 -24.92 6.40
N GLN A 255 11.13 -25.53 7.50
CA GLN A 255 9.75 -26.01 7.65
C GLN A 255 8.74 -24.86 7.69
N THR A 256 9.06 -23.79 8.42
CA THR A 256 8.20 -22.60 8.55
C THR A 256 8.10 -21.85 7.23
N ASP A 257 9.22 -21.63 6.54
CA ASP A 257 9.28 -20.98 5.23
C ASP A 257 8.47 -21.78 4.19
N ALA A 258 8.61 -23.12 4.18
CA ALA A 258 7.84 -23.97 3.28
C ALA A 258 6.33 -23.93 3.58
N ALA A 259 5.94 -23.98 4.86
CA ALA A 259 4.53 -23.92 5.25
C ALA A 259 3.90 -22.55 4.94
N LEU A 260 4.63 -21.46 5.20
CA LEU A 260 4.21 -20.11 4.86
C LEU A 260 4.05 -19.97 3.34
N LYS A 261 5.06 -20.38 2.56
CA LYS A 261 4.99 -20.35 1.09
C LYS A 261 3.78 -21.13 0.58
N ALA A 262 3.60 -22.37 1.04
CA ALA A 262 2.50 -23.22 0.61
C ALA A 262 1.11 -22.63 0.92
N ALA A 263 0.98 -21.84 1.98
CA ALA A 263 -0.27 -21.14 2.28
C ALA A 263 -0.45 -19.88 1.42
N LEU A 264 0.60 -19.08 1.26
CA LEU A 264 0.59 -17.87 0.42
C LEU A 264 0.33 -18.20 -1.05
N ASP A 265 0.83 -19.33 -1.56
CA ASP A 265 0.58 -19.79 -2.93
C ASP A 265 -0.90 -20.15 -3.19
N LYS A 266 -1.72 -20.34 -2.14
CA LYS A 266 -3.17 -20.56 -2.27
C LYS A 266 -3.98 -19.27 -2.42
N ILE A 267 -3.34 -18.11 -2.28
CA ILE A 267 -4.02 -16.83 -2.45
C ILE A 267 -4.42 -16.66 -3.92
N GLU A 268 -5.71 -16.45 -4.16
CA GLU A 268 -6.26 -16.21 -5.48
C GLU A 268 -6.42 -14.71 -5.75
N TYR A 269 -5.75 -14.21 -6.79
CA TYR A 269 -5.90 -12.82 -7.27
C TYR A 269 -6.72 -12.72 -8.56
N SER A 270 -7.10 -13.85 -9.17
CA SER A 270 -7.90 -13.86 -10.42
C SER A 270 -9.27 -13.20 -10.28
N ASN A 271 -9.83 -13.21 -9.07
CA ASN A 271 -11.15 -12.63 -8.76
C ASN A 271 -11.06 -11.23 -8.14
N TRP A 272 -9.86 -10.66 -8.00
CA TRP A 272 -9.72 -9.27 -7.58
C TRP A 272 -10.23 -8.33 -8.68
N ARG A 273 -11.21 -7.51 -8.30
CA ARG A 273 -11.87 -6.52 -9.15
C ARG A 273 -11.25 -5.15 -8.89
N LYS A 274 -11.87 -4.08 -9.42
CA LYS A 274 -11.41 -2.69 -9.25
C LYS A 274 -11.32 -2.27 -7.76
N PRO A 275 -10.58 -1.19 -7.43
CA PRO A 275 -10.40 -0.74 -6.05
C PRO A 275 -11.73 -0.44 -5.34
N GLY A 276 -11.79 -0.76 -4.05
CA GLY A 276 -12.87 -0.34 -3.15
C GLY A 276 -13.97 -1.36 -2.87
N HIS A 277 -14.10 -2.45 -3.62
CA HIS A 277 -15.11 -3.50 -3.33
C HIS A 277 -14.60 -4.87 -3.80
N GLN A 278 -13.61 -5.41 -3.09
CA GLN A 278 -12.99 -6.71 -3.45
C GLN A 278 -13.75 -7.92 -2.90
N GLY A 279 -14.90 -7.75 -2.23
CA GLY A 279 -15.57 -8.83 -1.52
C GLY A 279 -17.04 -9.00 -1.90
N GLU A 280 -17.60 -10.12 -1.46
CA GLU A 280 -19.00 -10.48 -1.66
C GLU A 280 -19.63 -10.89 -0.32
N TRP A 281 -20.90 -10.58 -0.13
CA TRP A 281 -21.67 -11.03 1.03
C TRP A 281 -22.04 -12.50 0.88
N THR A 282 -21.63 -13.36 1.81
CA THR A 282 -21.82 -14.83 1.69
C THR A 282 -23.27 -15.29 1.65
N GLY A 283 -24.22 -14.48 2.14
CA GLY A 283 -25.65 -14.75 2.08
C GLY A 283 -26.39 -14.03 0.94
N GLY A 284 -25.68 -13.28 0.10
CA GLY A 284 -26.23 -12.57 -1.06
C GLY A 284 -27.11 -11.37 -0.73
N GLU A 285 -27.75 -10.83 -1.77
CA GLU A 285 -28.72 -9.75 -1.67
C GLU A 285 -30.15 -10.30 -1.52
N ARG A 286 -30.97 -9.61 -0.73
CA ARG A 286 -32.41 -9.88 -0.60
C ARG A 286 -33.21 -8.59 -0.60
N ILE A 287 -34.44 -8.68 -1.08
CA ILE A 287 -35.44 -7.63 -0.88
C ILE A 287 -36.22 -7.97 0.39
N THR A 288 -36.22 -7.04 1.32
CA THR A 288 -36.97 -7.13 2.58
C THR A 288 -38.47 -6.87 2.32
N PRO A 289 -39.37 -7.27 3.24
CA PRO A 289 -40.82 -7.11 3.05
C PRO A 289 -41.29 -5.66 2.81
N ASP A 290 -40.49 -4.66 3.20
CA ASP A 290 -40.75 -3.24 2.96
C ASP A 290 -40.05 -2.71 1.70
N CYS A 291 -39.70 -3.61 0.76
CA CYS A 291 -39.07 -3.32 -0.51
C CYS A 291 -37.68 -2.68 -0.43
N ARG A 292 -36.96 -2.81 0.70
CA ARG A 292 -35.56 -2.37 0.81
C ARG A 292 -34.58 -3.49 0.44
N ARG A 293 -33.49 -3.14 -0.25
CA ARG A 293 -32.35 -4.04 -0.46
C ARG A 293 -31.63 -4.27 0.87
N ALA A 294 -31.32 -5.52 1.16
CA ALA A 294 -30.50 -5.93 2.29
C ALA A 294 -29.48 -6.97 1.84
N VAL A 295 -28.37 -7.03 2.55
CA VAL A 295 -27.32 -8.05 2.39
C VAL A 295 -27.31 -8.96 3.61
N VAL A 296 -26.85 -10.20 3.43
CA VAL A 296 -26.80 -11.20 4.51
C VAL A 296 -25.44 -11.89 4.53
N GLY A 297 -25.02 -12.34 5.71
CA GLY A 297 -23.82 -13.14 5.90
C GLY A 297 -22.62 -12.29 6.28
N GLN A 298 -21.43 -12.86 6.06
CA GLN A 298 -20.16 -12.18 6.26
C GLN A 298 -19.71 -11.61 4.92
N TYR A 299 -19.09 -10.43 4.96
CA TYR A 299 -18.44 -9.89 3.78
C TYR A 299 -17.08 -10.57 3.60
N LYS A 300 -16.91 -11.30 2.50
CA LYS A 300 -15.77 -12.18 2.26
C LYS A 300 -14.98 -11.75 1.03
N LEU A 301 -13.67 -11.61 1.18
CA LEU A 301 -12.72 -11.47 0.07
C LEU A 301 -12.55 -12.84 -0.64
N PRO A 302 -12.77 -12.96 -1.97
CA PRO A 302 -12.62 -14.22 -2.71
C PRO A 302 -11.14 -14.49 -3.04
N ASN A 303 -10.30 -14.62 -2.01
CA ASN A 303 -8.85 -14.86 -2.12
C ASN A 303 -8.46 -16.33 -1.89
N GLY A 304 -9.41 -17.26 -1.89
CA GLY A 304 -9.17 -18.68 -1.64
C GLY A 304 -8.92 -19.05 -0.16
N TRP A 305 -8.91 -18.06 0.75
CA TRP A 305 -8.74 -18.30 2.19
C TRP A 305 -10.04 -18.16 2.95
N THR A 306 -10.09 -18.78 4.12
CA THR A 306 -11.07 -18.58 5.19
C THR A 306 -10.52 -17.61 6.24
N PHE A 307 -11.35 -17.13 7.16
CA PHE A 307 -10.89 -16.33 8.31
C PHE A 307 -9.85 -17.09 9.18
N ASP A 308 -10.02 -18.41 9.32
CA ASP A 308 -9.11 -19.26 10.11
C ASP A 308 -7.70 -19.35 9.50
N ASP A 309 -7.55 -19.17 8.19
CA ASP A 309 -6.25 -19.24 7.52
C ASP A 309 -5.33 -18.09 7.97
N TYR A 310 -5.87 -16.89 8.17
CA TYR A 310 -5.12 -15.73 8.67
C TYR A 310 -4.57 -16.02 10.08
N ASP A 311 -5.43 -16.51 10.97
CA ASP A 311 -5.03 -16.79 12.35
C ASP A 311 -4.08 -17.98 12.44
N ARG A 312 -4.26 -19.01 11.60
CA ARG A 312 -3.34 -20.14 11.51
C ARG A 312 -1.94 -19.68 11.12
N LEU A 313 -1.81 -18.78 10.14
CA LEU A 313 -0.51 -18.25 9.73
C LEU A 313 0.12 -17.32 10.76
N ARG A 314 -0.67 -16.46 11.40
CA ARG A 314 -0.17 -15.66 12.54
C ARG A 314 0.39 -16.56 13.65
N ARG A 315 -0.34 -17.63 14.01
CA ARG A 315 0.12 -18.62 15.01
C ARG A 315 1.37 -19.37 14.57
N LEU A 316 1.46 -19.78 13.30
CA LEU A 316 2.67 -20.41 12.74
C LEU A 316 3.90 -19.52 12.96
N LEU A 317 3.80 -18.24 12.59
CA LEU A 317 4.88 -17.26 12.76
C LEU A 317 5.20 -17.03 14.25
N ALA A 318 4.17 -16.88 15.09
CA ALA A 318 4.34 -16.70 16.54
C ALA A 318 5.11 -17.85 17.18
N TYR A 319 4.74 -19.10 16.88
CA TYR A 319 5.42 -20.28 17.41
C TYR A 319 6.86 -20.39 16.92
N ALA A 320 7.10 -20.10 15.64
CA ALA A 320 8.46 -20.08 15.10
C ALA A 320 9.34 -19.01 15.77
N ILE A 321 8.80 -17.81 16.01
CA ILE A 321 9.52 -16.74 16.73
C ILE A 321 9.94 -17.22 18.13
N LEU A 322 9.01 -17.77 18.91
CA LEU A 322 9.28 -18.22 20.28
C LEU A 322 10.36 -19.30 20.30
N ALA A 323 10.25 -20.32 19.44
CA ALA A 323 11.24 -21.39 19.35
C ALA A 323 12.63 -20.88 18.93
N LEU A 324 12.72 -19.96 17.96
CA LEU A 324 13.99 -19.41 17.49
C LEU A 324 14.68 -18.47 18.49
N GLN A 325 13.90 -17.83 19.37
CA GLN A 325 14.40 -16.92 20.40
C GLN A 325 14.83 -17.64 21.67
N GLN A 326 14.09 -18.67 22.10
CA GLN A 326 14.35 -19.35 23.37
C GLN A 326 15.48 -20.38 23.29
N GLY A 327 15.96 -20.73 22.08
CA GLY A 327 17.01 -21.73 21.90
C GLY A 327 16.60 -23.14 22.37
N GLY A 328 15.32 -23.34 22.66
CA GLY A 328 14.75 -24.60 23.12
C GLY A 328 13.83 -25.16 22.04
N LEU A 329 14.33 -26.16 21.33
CA LEU A 329 13.53 -27.15 20.61
C LEU A 329 13.71 -28.50 21.31
#